data_AF-X1VQ61-F1
#
_entry.id   AF-X1VQ61-F1
#
_cell.length_a   1.000
_cell.length_b   1.000
_cell.length_c   1.000
_cell.angle_alpha   90.00
_cell.angle_beta   90.00
_cell.angle_gamma   90.00
#
_symmetry.space_group_name_H-M   'P 1'
#
loop_
_entity.id
_entity.type
_entity.pdbx_description
1 polymer ?
#
loop_
_entity_poly.entity_id
_entity_poly.type
_entity_poly.pdbx_seq_one_letter_code
_entity_poly.pdbx_strand_id
1 'polypeptide(L)'
;MRLIQGIGAAPLGSLTVTIIGDLYSKKELVAAMGYNSSVRSIGSASYPAVGGALAMMGWHYPFILPVIAVPIGFLVLFNLKTPEPENEVHIREHLNIVWKKLRNRQVVGLLVIGIIIFIMLFGSYMTCFPLLLGNSFGLSSLIIGLIMAGVSLIAAFTSSQLGKIIKLFSKRIILKISFILYALALSIIPLISQPWLFFIPVIIFGIAHG
;
A
#
# COMPACT_ATOMS: atom_id res chain seq x y z
N MET A 1 0.90 -4.14 -21.89
CA MET A 1 -0.05 -3.23 -21.22
C MET A 1 0.28 -2.92 -19.76
N ARG A 2 0.52 -3.91 -18.88
CA ARG A 2 0.81 -3.65 -17.44
C ARG A 2 2.03 -2.75 -17.18
N LEU A 3 3.09 -2.87 -17.98
CA LEU A 3 4.28 -2.02 -17.87
C LEU A 3 3.96 -0.55 -18.18
N ILE A 4 3.20 -0.29 -19.24
CA ILE A 4 2.76 1.06 -19.63
C ILE A 4 1.86 1.67 -18.55
N GLN A 5 0.90 0.89 -18.03
CA GLN A 5 0.06 1.31 -16.90
C GLN A 5 0.89 1.62 -15.66
N GLY A 6 1.93 0.83 -15.38
CA GLY A 6 2.86 1.08 -14.28
C GLY A 6 3.63 2.39 -14.43
N ILE A 7 4.17 2.66 -15.63
CA ILE A 7 4.86 3.93 -15.93
C ILE A 7 3.91 5.12 -15.74
N GLY A 8 2.68 5.02 -16.25
CA GLY A 8 1.68 6.08 -16.10
C GLY A 8 1.19 6.29 -14.66
N ALA A 9 1.05 5.21 -13.88
CA ALA A 9 0.54 5.28 -12.51
C ALA A 9 1.58 5.74 -11.48
N ALA A 10 2.86 5.41 -11.70
CA ALA A 10 3.95 5.72 -10.78
C ALA A 10 4.02 7.21 -10.35
N PRO A 11 3.94 8.21 -11.25
CA PRO A 11 4.04 9.61 -10.86
C PRO A 11 2.76 10.14 -10.20
N LEU A 12 1.58 9.58 -10.50
CA LEU A 12 0.29 10.12 -10.04
C LEU A 12 0.23 10.25 -8.51
N GLY A 13 0.69 9.23 -7.79
CA GLY A 13 0.68 9.23 -6.33
C GLY A 13 1.55 10.33 -5.73
N SER A 14 2.74 10.55 -6.28
CA SER A 14 3.67 11.59 -5.81
C SER A 14 3.20 12.98 -6.21
N LEU A 15 2.82 13.17 -7.48
CA LEU A 15 2.39 14.46 -8.02
C LEU A 15 1.16 14.99 -7.30
N THR A 16 0.18 14.12 -6.99
CA THR A 16 -1.02 14.54 -6.26
C THR A 16 -0.68 15.13 -4.89
N VAL A 17 0.24 14.50 -4.15
CA VAL A 17 0.65 14.97 -2.82
C VAL A 17 1.47 16.26 -2.92
N THR A 18 2.36 16.36 -3.91
CA THR A 18 3.14 17.57 -4.19
C THR A 18 2.24 18.76 -4.54
N ILE A 19 1.32 18.59 -5.50
CA ILE A 19 0.38 19.64 -5.93
C ILE A 19 -0.49 20.11 -4.77
N ILE A 20 -0.98 19.20 -3.92
CA ILE A 20 -1.74 19.57 -2.72
C ILE A 20 -0.85 20.37 -1.74
N GLY A 21 0.42 19.97 -1.58
CA GLY A 21 1.40 20.68 -0.75
C GLY A 21 1.72 22.08 -1.25
N ASP A 22 1.76 22.27 -2.57
CA ASP A 22 2.08 23.56 -3.19
C ASP A 22 0.86 24.50 -3.22
N LEU A 23 -0.36 23.97 -3.32
CA LEU A 23 -1.59 24.77 -3.40
C LEU A 23 -2.18 25.18 -2.03
N TYR A 24 -1.97 24.40 -0.97
CA TYR A 24 -2.65 24.60 0.31
C TYR A 24 -1.69 24.97 1.46
N SER A 25 -2.12 25.92 2.28
CA SER A 25 -1.39 26.38 3.46
C SER A 25 -1.49 25.38 4.64
N LYS A 26 -0.57 25.40 5.61
CA LYS A 26 -0.47 24.39 6.71
C LYS A 26 -1.81 24.00 7.38
N LYS A 27 -2.74 24.94 7.56
CA LYS A 27 -4.03 24.67 8.22
C LYS A 27 -5.03 23.98 7.30
N GLU A 28 -5.02 24.33 6.01
CA GLU A 28 -5.90 23.73 4.97
C GLU A 28 -5.30 22.45 4.40
N LEU A 29 -3.97 22.33 4.43
CA LEU A 29 -3.22 21.17 3.94
C LEU A 29 -3.66 19.87 4.61
N VAL A 30 -3.91 19.91 5.92
CA VAL A 30 -4.39 18.74 6.66
C VAL A 30 -5.78 18.32 6.17
N ALA A 31 -6.67 19.28 5.93
CA ALA A 31 -8.01 19.00 5.40
C ALA A 31 -7.94 18.48 3.95
N ALA A 32 -7.13 19.10 3.09
CA ALA A 32 -6.93 18.67 1.70
C ALA A 32 -6.32 17.26 1.61
N MET A 33 -5.33 16.94 2.46
CA MET A 33 -4.77 15.59 2.59
C MET A 33 -5.82 14.58 3.09
N GLY A 34 -6.70 15.00 4.01
CA GLY A 34 -7.83 14.19 4.48
C GLY A 34 -8.83 13.89 3.37
N TYR A 35 -9.19 14.88 2.56
CA TYR A 35 -10.02 14.70 1.38
C TYR A 35 -9.37 13.75 0.37
N ASN A 36 -8.09 13.95 0.05
CA ASN A 36 -7.35 13.07 -0.86
C ASN A 36 -7.31 11.61 -0.36
N SER A 37 -7.09 11.41 0.94
CA SER A 37 -7.13 10.08 1.56
C SER A 37 -8.52 9.45 1.49
N SER A 38 -9.56 10.25 1.70
CA SER A 38 -10.96 9.80 1.62
C SER A 38 -11.35 9.37 0.20
N VAL A 39 -11.02 10.19 -0.81
CA VAL A 39 -11.24 9.85 -2.23
C VAL A 39 -10.50 8.57 -2.61
N ARG A 40 -9.24 8.43 -2.18
CA ARG A 40 -8.46 7.20 -2.40
C ARG A 40 -9.12 5.98 -1.75
N SER A 41 -9.62 6.13 -0.53
CA SER A 41 -10.30 5.05 0.20
C SER A 41 -11.58 4.62 -0.50
N ILE A 42 -12.46 5.58 -0.85
CA ILE A 42 -13.70 5.33 -1.59
C ILE A 42 -13.40 4.66 -2.93
N GLY A 43 -12.41 5.16 -3.67
CA GLY A 43 -11.95 4.57 -4.92
C GLY A 43 -11.50 3.12 -4.72
N SER A 44 -10.66 2.85 -3.71
CA SER A 44 -10.16 1.50 -3.44
C SER A 44 -11.25 0.51 -3.00
N ALA A 45 -12.31 0.98 -2.34
CA ALA A 45 -13.43 0.15 -1.90
C ALA A 45 -14.45 -0.10 -3.02
N SER A 46 -14.76 0.93 -3.81
CA SER A 46 -15.74 0.85 -4.91
C SER A 46 -15.18 0.15 -6.15
N TYR A 47 -13.88 0.28 -6.42
CA TYR A 47 -13.27 -0.26 -7.64
C TYR A 47 -13.38 -1.79 -7.75
N PRO A 48 -13.12 -2.60 -6.71
CA PRO A 48 -13.36 -4.05 -6.77
C PRO A 48 -14.83 -4.42 -6.96
N ALA A 49 -15.77 -3.69 -6.35
CA ALA A 49 -17.20 -3.95 -6.47
C ALA A 49 -17.69 -3.71 -7.91
N VAL A 50 -17.34 -2.54 -8.48
CA VAL A 50 -17.69 -2.20 -9.87
C VAL A 50 -16.96 -3.11 -10.85
N GLY A 51 -15.68 -3.36 -10.62
CA GLY A 51 -14.88 -4.28 -11.45
C GLY A 51 -15.41 -5.70 -11.42
N GLY A 52 -15.85 -6.21 -10.27
CA GLY A 52 -16.45 -7.52 -10.13
C GLY A 52 -17.79 -7.65 -10.88
N ALA A 53 -18.67 -6.66 -10.72
CA ALA A 53 -19.94 -6.62 -11.46
C ALA A 53 -19.72 -6.59 -12.98
N LEU A 54 -18.76 -5.81 -13.46
CA LEU A 54 -18.38 -5.79 -14.87
C LEU A 54 -17.76 -7.12 -15.33
N ALA A 55 -16.93 -7.76 -14.50
CA ALA A 55 -16.32 -9.05 -14.82
C ALA A 55 -17.37 -10.16 -14.96
N MET A 56 -18.49 -10.09 -14.23
CA MET A 56 -19.63 -11.02 -14.38
C MET A 56 -20.29 -10.91 -15.77
N MET A 57 -20.32 -9.72 -16.36
CA MET A 57 -20.81 -9.51 -17.73
C MET A 57 -19.76 -9.96 -18.78
N GLY A 58 -18.49 -9.90 -18.42
CA GLY A 58 -17.38 -10.43 -19.20
C GLY A 58 -16.03 -9.97 -18.67
N TRP A 59 -15.04 -10.85 -18.71
CA TRP A 59 -13.72 -10.61 -18.12
C TRP A 59 -12.97 -9.38 -18.68
N HIS A 60 -13.34 -8.91 -19.88
CA HIS A 60 -12.70 -7.77 -20.54
C HIS A 60 -13.32 -6.40 -20.18
N TYR A 61 -14.55 -6.35 -19.65
CA TYR A 61 -15.23 -5.10 -19.30
C TYR A 61 -14.54 -4.26 -18.21
N PRO A 62 -13.91 -4.85 -17.16
CA PRO A 62 -13.18 -4.08 -16.16
C PRO A 62 -12.04 -3.22 -16.75
N PHE A 63 -11.50 -3.62 -17.92
CA PHE A 63 -10.44 -2.87 -18.60
C PHE A 63 -10.92 -1.58 -19.28
N ILE A 64 -12.24 -1.33 -19.33
CA ILE A 64 -12.81 -0.07 -19.82
C ILE A 64 -12.71 1.01 -18.74
N LEU A 65 -12.71 0.67 -17.45
CA LEU A 65 -12.66 1.66 -16.36
C LEU A 65 -11.44 2.61 -16.44
N PRO A 66 -10.21 2.13 -16.71
CA PRO A 66 -9.07 3.02 -16.94
C PRO A 66 -9.22 3.96 -18.15
N VAL A 67 -9.99 3.58 -19.17
CA VAL A 67 -10.23 4.42 -20.35
C VAL A 67 -11.07 5.65 -19.98
N ILE A 68 -12.01 5.50 -19.04
CA ILE A 68 -12.82 6.61 -18.52
C ILE A 68 -11.96 7.64 -17.74
N ALA A 69 -10.80 7.22 -17.23
CA ALA A 69 -9.86 8.14 -16.61
C ALA A 69 -9.19 9.10 -17.61
N VAL A 70 -9.18 8.79 -18.91
CA VAL A 70 -8.57 9.64 -19.94
C VAL A 70 -9.29 10.99 -20.09
N PRO A 71 -10.63 11.05 -20.26
CA PRO A 71 -11.38 12.31 -20.22
C PRO A 71 -11.15 13.14 -18.96
N ILE A 72 -11.09 12.48 -17.80
CA ILE A 72 -10.81 13.16 -16.52
C ILE A 72 -9.39 13.73 -16.52
N GLY A 73 -8.42 12.98 -17.06
CA GLY A 73 -7.05 13.45 -17.25
C GLY A 73 -6.98 14.70 -18.13
N PHE A 74 -7.76 14.77 -19.20
CA PHE A 74 -7.87 15.98 -20.03
C PHE A 74 -8.49 17.15 -19.27
N LEU A 75 -9.57 16.93 -18.51
CA LEU A 75 -10.16 17.97 -17.67
C LEU A 75 -9.16 18.53 -16.66
N VAL A 76 -8.39 17.66 -16.01
CA VAL A 76 -7.32 18.08 -15.08
C VAL A 76 -6.24 18.87 -15.83
N LEU A 77 -5.81 18.40 -17.01
CA LEU A 77 -4.79 19.06 -17.82
C LEU A 77 -5.18 20.50 -18.19
N PHE A 78 -6.45 20.74 -18.51
CA PHE A 78 -6.91 22.07 -18.95
C PHE A 78 -7.39 22.97 -17.81
N ASN A 79 -7.91 22.41 -16.72
CA ASN A 79 -8.56 23.20 -15.66
C ASN A 79 -7.70 23.35 -14.40
N LEU A 80 -6.73 22.47 -14.16
CA LEU A 80 -5.89 22.53 -12.96
C LEU A 80 -4.77 23.56 -13.15
N LYS A 81 -4.94 24.73 -12.52
CA LYS A 81 -3.90 25.75 -12.43
C LYS A 81 -2.92 25.39 -11.31
N THR A 82 -1.83 24.75 -11.68
CA THR A 82 -0.70 24.50 -10.78
C THR A 82 0.22 25.71 -10.78
N PRO A 83 0.76 26.18 -9.64
CA PRO A 83 1.86 27.14 -9.65
C PRO A 83 3.01 26.57 -10.50
N GLU A 84 3.45 27.32 -11.50
CA GLU A 84 4.58 26.89 -12.32
C GLU A 84 5.84 26.82 -11.45
N PRO A 85 6.63 25.73 -11.55
CA PRO A 85 7.89 25.66 -10.83
C PRO A 85 8.80 26.80 -11.30
N GLU A 86 9.23 27.67 -10.38
CA GLU A 86 10.07 28.84 -10.65
C GLU A 86 11.46 28.51 -11.26
N ASN A 87 11.84 27.22 -11.30
CA ASN A 87 13.13 26.78 -11.81
C ASN A 87 12.97 25.80 -12.97
N GLU A 88 13.71 26.02 -14.07
CA GLU A 88 13.89 25.02 -15.12
C GLU A 88 14.53 23.78 -14.50
N VAL A 89 13.74 22.72 -14.33
CA VAL A 89 14.21 21.47 -13.74
C VAL A 89 15.11 20.77 -14.75
N HIS A 90 16.42 21.00 -14.67
CA HIS A 90 17.40 20.20 -15.40
C HIS A 90 17.33 18.75 -14.89
N ILE A 91 16.78 17.86 -15.72
CA ILE A 91 16.61 16.42 -15.42
C ILE A 91 17.92 15.80 -14.91
N ARG A 92 19.07 16.21 -15.46
CA ARG A 92 20.40 15.76 -15.01
C ARG A 92 20.73 16.16 -13.57
N GLU A 93 20.42 17.39 -13.16
CA GLU A 93 20.65 17.84 -11.79
C GLU A 93 19.72 17.12 -10.82
N HIS A 94 18.45 16.92 -11.20
CA HIS A 94 17.49 16.19 -10.39
C HIS A 94 17.88 14.72 -10.21
N LEU A 95 18.31 14.05 -11.29
CA LEU A 95 18.83 12.68 -11.22
C LEU A 95 20.10 12.60 -10.37
N ASN A 96 21.01 13.58 -10.44
CA ASN A 96 22.19 13.64 -9.59
C ASN A 96 21.83 13.81 -8.10
N ILE A 97 20.82 14.62 -7.78
CA ILE A 97 20.33 14.79 -6.41
C ILE A 97 19.72 13.48 -5.90
N VAL A 98 18.90 12.81 -6.71
CA VAL A 98 18.32 11.49 -6.38
C VAL A 98 19.43 10.46 -6.19
N TRP A 99 20.42 10.41 -7.08
CA TRP A 99 21.56 9.50 -6.99
C TRP A 99 22.41 9.76 -5.73
N LYS A 100 22.63 11.03 -5.39
CA LYS A 100 23.34 11.43 -4.16
C LYS A 100 22.55 11.05 -2.90
N LYS A 101 21.21 11.15 -2.93
CA LYS A 101 20.34 10.66 -1.85
C LYS A 101 20.34 9.13 -1.76
N LEU A 102 20.32 8.42 -2.88
CA LEU A 102 20.46 6.96 -2.96
C LEU A 102 21.86 6.48 -2.53
N ARG A 103 22.87 7.35 -2.51
CA ARG A 103 24.17 7.02 -1.91
C ARG A 103 24.13 7.00 -0.37
N ASN A 104 23.08 7.53 0.25
CA ASN A 104 22.90 7.45 1.70
C ASN A 104 22.42 6.05 2.09
N ARG A 105 23.26 5.32 2.83
CA ARG A 105 22.96 3.96 3.31
C ARG A 105 21.66 3.86 4.13
N GLN A 106 21.25 4.93 4.81
CA GLN A 106 19.97 4.96 5.52
C GLN A 106 18.77 4.95 4.57
N VAL A 107 18.84 5.71 3.46
CA VAL A 107 17.76 5.79 2.46
C VAL A 107 17.63 4.46 1.73
N VAL A 108 18.75 3.87 1.30
CA VAL A 108 18.76 2.53 0.71
C VAL A 108 18.23 1.49 1.68
N GLY A 109 18.63 1.57 2.96
CA GLY A 109 18.12 0.69 4.00
C GLY A 109 16.60 0.75 4.13
N LEU A 110 16.01 1.95 4.14
CA LEU A 110 14.56 2.15 4.18
C LEU A 110 13.86 1.61 2.92
N LEU A 111 14.46 1.81 1.75
CA LEU A 111 13.92 1.31 0.48
C LEU A 111 13.93 -0.23 0.43
N VAL A 112 15.03 -0.86 0.85
CA VAL A 112 15.15 -2.32 0.96
C VAL A 112 14.14 -2.87 1.97
N ILE A 113 13.98 -2.23 3.13
CA ILE A 113 12.94 -2.58 4.11
C ILE A 113 11.54 -2.53 3.47
N GLY A 114 11.24 -1.48 2.71
CA GLY A 114 9.96 -1.35 1.99
C GLY A 114 9.73 -2.47 0.98
N ILE A 115 10.76 -2.84 0.21
CA ILE A 115 10.68 -3.97 -0.74
C ILE A 115 10.44 -5.29 0.01
N ILE A 116 11.13 -5.55 1.11
CA ILE A 116 10.93 -6.77 1.90
C ILE A 116 9.51 -6.83 2.45
N ILE A 117 8.99 -5.73 3.02
CA ILE A 117 7.62 -5.66 3.52
C ILE A 117 6.62 -5.89 2.37
N PHE A 118 6.87 -5.33 1.19
CA PHE A 118 6.03 -5.55 0.00
C PHE A 118 6.01 -7.03 -0.41
N ILE A 119 7.17 -7.69 -0.46
CA ILE A 119 7.27 -9.12 -0.78
C ILE A 119 6.56 -9.97 0.29
N MET A 120 6.71 -9.65 1.57
CA MET A 120 6.03 -10.36 2.65
C MET A 120 4.51 -10.20 2.55
N LEU A 121 4.01 -8.99 2.31
CA LEU A 121 2.58 -8.72 2.24
C LEU A 121 1.93 -9.32 0.99
N PHE A 122 2.48 -9.02 -0.20
CA PHE A 122 1.86 -9.45 -1.46
C PHE A 122 2.24 -10.88 -1.85
N GLY A 123 3.51 -11.24 -1.70
CA GLY A 123 4.02 -12.56 -2.04
C GLY A 123 3.56 -13.61 -1.04
N SER A 124 3.96 -13.47 0.23
CA SER A 124 3.63 -14.50 1.23
C SER A 124 2.16 -14.45 1.65
N TYR A 125 1.69 -13.29 2.10
CA TYR A 125 0.39 -13.19 2.77
C TYR A 125 -0.82 -13.10 1.81
N MET A 126 -0.79 -12.27 0.77
CA MET A 126 -1.92 -12.17 -0.18
C MET A 126 -1.97 -13.31 -1.19
N THR A 127 -0.84 -13.95 -1.49
CA THR A 127 -0.77 -14.99 -2.53
C THR A 127 -0.60 -16.37 -1.92
N CYS A 128 0.53 -16.66 -1.25
CA CYS A 128 0.82 -18.02 -0.78
C CYS A 128 -0.09 -18.47 0.38
N PHE A 129 -0.41 -17.59 1.32
CA PHE A 129 -1.19 -17.94 2.51
C PHE A 129 -2.65 -18.38 2.19
N PRO A 130 -3.46 -17.64 1.40
CA PRO A 130 -4.79 -18.12 1.01
C PRO A 130 -4.72 -19.39 0.14
N LEU A 131 -3.69 -19.54 -0.70
CA LEU A 131 -3.48 -20.77 -1.46
C LEU A 131 -3.19 -21.97 -0.55
N LEU A 132 -2.39 -21.79 0.51
CA LEU A 132 -2.14 -22.82 1.52
C LEU A 132 -3.43 -23.22 2.24
N LEU A 133 -4.21 -22.24 2.69
CA LEU A 133 -5.46 -22.47 3.41
C LEU A 133 -6.52 -23.17 2.53
N GLY A 134 -6.60 -22.80 1.25
CA GLY A 134 -7.52 -23.43 0.30
C GLY A 134 -7.07 -24.83 -0.11
N ASN A 135 -5.83 -24.97 -0.57
CA ASN A 135 -5.35 -26.22 -1.18
C ASN A 135 -4.97 -27.29 -0.15
N SER A 136 -4.30 -26.92 0.94
CA SER A 136 -3.80 -27.88 1.93
C SER A 136 -4.78 -28.14 3.06
N PHE A 137 -5.64 -27.16 3.39
CA PHE A 137 -6.61 -27.27 4.49
C PHE A 137 -8.07 -27.32 4.03
N GLY A 138 -8.34 -27.19 2.72
CA GLY A 138 -9.69 -27.28 2.16
C GLY A 138 -10.64 -26.18 2.65
N LEU A 139 -10.13 -25.06 3.16
CA LEU A 139 -10.97 -24.00 3.71
C LEU A 139 -11.73 -23.27 2.60
N SER A 140 -12.98 -22.89 2.89
CA SER A 140 -13.79 -22.11 1.96
C SER A 140 -13.25 -20.68 1.82
N SER A 141 -13.49 -20.06 0.66
CA SER A 141 -13.05 -18.69 0.37
C SER A 141 -13.56 -17.67 1.38
N LEU A 142 -14.75 -17.89 1.97
CA LEU A 142 -15.31 -17.05 3.03
C LEU A 142 -14.45 -17.08 4.29
N ILE A 143 -14.08 -18.28 4.75
CA ILE A 143 -13.26 -18.47 5.96
C ILE A 143 -11.87 -17.89 5.74
N ILE A 144 -11.28 -18.12 4.56
CA ILE A 144 -9.99 -17.53 4.17
C ILE A 144 -10.08 -16.00 4.21
N GLY A 145 -11.14 -15.43 3.64
CA GLY A 145 -11.38 -13.98 3.66
C GLY A 145 -11.51 -13.42 5.08
N LEU A 146 -12.21 -14.12 5.98
CA LEU A 146 -12.34 -13.73 7.38
C LEU A 146 -11.01 -13.77 8.13
N ILE A 147 -10.22 -14.83 7.94
CA ILE A 147 -8.87 -14.94 8.51
C ILE A 147 -8.00 -13.81 7.99
N MET A 148 -8.10 -13.50 6.69
CA MET A 148 -7.32 -12.42 6.10
C MET A 148 -7.73 -11.04 6.64
N ALA A 149 -9.02 -10.78 6.78
CA ALA A 149 -9.52 -9.55 7.41
C ALA A 149 -8.97 -9.37 8.83
N GLY A 150 -8.73 -10.47 9.56
CA GLY A 150 -8.11 -10.46 10.88
C GLY A 150 -6.76 -9.75 10.92
N VAL A 151 -5.87 -9.97 9.94
CA VAL A 151 -4.57 -9.26 9.88
C VAL A 151 -4.79 -7.76 9.70
N SER A 152 -5.70 -7.36 8.81
CA SER A 152 -6.00 -5.95 8.57
C SER A 152 -6.57 -5.26 9.81
N LEU A 153 -7.45 -5.93 10.55
CA LEU A 153 -8.00 -5.39 11.80
C LEU A 153 -6.93 -5.21 12.87
N ILE A 154 -6.04 -6.20 13.03
CA ILE A 154 -4.98 -6.16 14.02
C ILE A 154 -3.90 -5.14 13.65
N ALA A 155 -3.58 -5.02 12.35
CA ALA A 155 -2.68 -3.99 11.85
C ALA A 155 -3.29 -2.60 12.08
N ALA A 156 -4.56 -2.38 11.72
CA ALA A 156 -5.25 -1.11 11.96
C ALA A 156 -5.26 -0.75 13.46
N PHE A 157 -5.53 -1.73 14.33
CA PHE A 157 -5.46 -1.54 15.77
C PHE A 157 -4.05 -1.16 16.22
N THR A 158 -3.02 -1.89 15.79
CA THR A 158 -1.61 -1.61 16.14
C THR A 158 -1.17 -0.24 15.65
N SER A 159 -1.48 0.11 14.39
CA SER A 159 -1.20 1.42 13.81
C SER A 159 -1.90 2.57 14.57
N SER A 160 -3.14 2.36 15.02
CA SER A 160 -3.86 3.36 15.82
C SER A 160 -3.16 3.64 17.16
N GLN A 161 -2.44 2.65 17.70
CA GLN A 161 -1.68 2.78 18.94
C GLN A 161 -0.22 3.22 18.70
N LEU A 162 0.23 3.37 17.45
CA LEU A 162 1.60 3.73 17.11
C LEU A 162 2.05 5.02 17.80
N GLY A 163 1.15 6.01 17.94
CA GLY A 163 1.43 7.26 18.66
C GLY A 163 1.81 7.09 20.14
N LYS A 164 1.37 6.02 20.80
CA LYS A 164 1.80 5.64 22.15
C LYS A 164 3.10 4.84 22.11
N ILE A 165 3.22 3.90 21.16
CA ILE A 165 4.39 3.02 21.01
C ILE A 165 5.66 3.83 20.73
N ILE A 166 5.60 4.86 19.88
CA ILE A 166 6.76 5.71 19.56
C ILE A 166 7.24 6.58 20.73
N LYS A 167 6.43 6.74 21.78
CA LYS A 167 6.85 7.41 23.02
C LYS A 167 7.69 6.48 23.90
N LEU A 168 7.48 5.17 23.78
CA LEU A 168 8.16 4.14 24.57
C LEU A 168 9.39 3.56 23.84
N PHE A 169 9.34 3.47 22.51
CA PHE A 169 10.39 2.84 21.71
C PHE A 169 10.86 3.75 20.57
N SER A 170 12.16 3.68 20.25
CA SER A 170 12.70 4.38 19.09
C SER A 170 12.24 3.71 17.78
N LYS A 171 12.10 4.51 16.70
CA LYS A 171 11.71 4.03 15.36
C LYS A 171 12.54 2.84 14.88
N ARG A 172 13.85 2.81 15.19
CA ARG A 172 14.74 1.71 14.82
C ARG A 172 14.44 0.43 15.58
N ILE A 173 14.06 0.52 16.86
CA ILE A 173 13.68 -0.64 17.67
C ILE A 173 12.34 -1.19 17.19
N ILE A 174 11.37 -0.31 16.92
CA ILE A 174 10.05 -0.71 16.39
C ILE A 174 10.23 -1.53 15.11
N LEU A 175 11.02 -1.04 14.14
CA LEU A 175 11.31 -1.78 12.91
C LEU A 175 11.95 -3.15 13.18
N LYS A 176 12.92 -3.23 14.09
CA LYS A 176 13.55 -4.52 14.45
C LYS A 176 12.54 -5.50 15.03
N ILE A 177 11.69 -5.04 15.94
CA ILE A 177 10.65 -5.87 16.56
C ILE A 177 9.67 -6.35 15.48
N SER A 178 9.21 -5.49 14.58
CA SER A 178 8.34 -5.88 13.46
C SER A 178 8.97 -6.99 12.62
N PHE A 179 10.25 -6.88 12.25
CA PHE A 179 10.94 -7.93 11.49
C PHE A 179 11.06 -9.26 12.26
N ILE A 180 11.30 -9.22 13.57
CA ILE A 180 11.31 -10.42 14.41
C ILE A 180 9.93 -11.07 14.44
N LEU A 181 8.86 -10.27 14.61
CA LEU A 181 7.49 -10.76 14.61
C LEU A 181 7.09 -11.34 13.24
N TYR A 182 7.49 -10.72 12.12
CA TYR A 182 7.29 -11.30 10.79
C TYR A 182 7.98 -12.66 10.65
N ALA A 183 9.25 -12.75 11.06
CA ALA A 183 9.99 -14.00 10.99
C ALA A 183 9.33 -15.09 11.85
N LEU A 184 8.87 -14.72 13.05
CA LEU A 184 8.15 -15.62 13.95
C LEU A 184 6.84 -16.12 13.34
N ALA A 185 6.00 -15.20 12.83
CA ALA A 185 4.74 -15.55 12.18
C ALA A 185 4.94 -16.51 10.99
N LEU A 186 5.91 -16.20 10.12
CA LEU A 186 6.21 -17.02 8.95
C LEU A 186 6.82 -18.39 9.32
N SER A 187 7.57 -18.48 10.41
CA SER A 187 8.15 -19.74 10.89
C SER A 187 7.12 -20.66 11.54
N ILE A 188 6.07 -20.09 12.14
CA ILE A 188 4.97 -20.85 12.77
C ILE A 188 4.06 -21.47 11.71
N ILE A 189 3.82 -20.79 10.58
CA ILE A 189 2.87 -21.22 9.54
C ILE A 189 3.09 -22.67 9.06
N PRO A 190 4.32 -23.12 8.71
CA PRO A 190 4.57 -24.49 8.25
C PRO A 190 4.36 -25.58 9.31
N LEU A 191 4.39 -25.24 10.59
CA LEU A 191 4.25 -26.18 11.71
C LEU A 191 2.79 -26.47 12.05
N ILE A 192 1.86 -25.69 11.50
CA ILE A 192 0.43 -25.80 11.82
C ILE A 192 -0.18 -26.98 11.05
N SER A 193 -0.79 -27.91 11.79
CA SER A 193 -1.58 -29.02 11.22
C SER A 193 -3.09 -28.85 11.38
N GLN A 194 -3.54 -27.88 12.21
CA GLN A 194 -4.95 -27.61 12.46
C GLN A 194 -5.32 -26.18 12.02
N PRO A 195 -6.41 -25.98 11.24
CA PRO A 195 -6.80 -24.67 10.72
C PRO A 195 -6.95 -23.57 11.78
N TRP A 196 -7.46 -23.91 12.96
CA TRP A 196 -7.70 -22.95 14.04
C TRP A 196 -6.42 -22.34 14.61
N LEU A 197 -5.27 -23.01 14.47
CA LEU A 197 -4.00 -22.49 14.98
C LEU A 197 -3.46 -21.33 14.13
N PHE A 198 -4.01 -21.09 12.92
CA PHE A 198 -3.61 -19.97 12.07
C PHE A 198 -3.95 -18.59 12.66
N PHE A 199 -4.83 -18.50 13.66
CA PHE A 199 -5.06 -17.24 14.38
C PHE A 199 -3.79 -16.70 15.04
N ILE A 200 -2.89 -17.57 15.51
CA ILE A 200 -1.65 -17.15 16.18
C ILE A 200 -0.71 -16.40 15.22
N PRO A 201 -0.26 -16.98 14.09
CA PRO A 201 0.59 -16.26 13.14
C PRO A 201 -0.12 -15.07 12.51
N VAL A 202 -1.46 -15.10 12.35
CA VAL A 202 -2.25 -13.96 11.88
C VAL A 202 -2.17 -12.77 12.84
N ILE A 203 -2.31 -13.00 14.14
CA ILE A 203 -2.17 -11.94 15.14
C ILE A 203 -0.75 -11.38 15.14
N ILE A 204 0.26 -12.25 15.16
CA ILE A 204 1.66 -11.84 15.17
C ILE A 204 2.00 -11.03 13.91
N PHE A 205 1.57 -11.51 12.74
CA PHE A 205 1.79 -10.82 11.47
C PHE A 205 1.07 -9.46 11.43
N GLY A 206 -0.17 -9.39 11.93
CA GLY A 206 -0.93 -8.14 12.02
C GLY A 206 -0.23 -7.09 12.90
N ILE A 207 0.29 -7.51 14.06
CA ILE A 207 1.06 -6.62 14.96
C ILE A 207 2.38 -6.19 14.30
N ALA A 208 3.05 -7.09 13.58
CA ALA A 208 4.26 -6.75 12.84
C ALA A 208 4.01 -5.71 11.73
N HIS A 209 2.82 -5.75 11.13
CA HIS A 209 2.45 -4.93 9.98
C HIS A 209 1.93 -3.55 10.34
N GLY A 210 1.20 -3.40 11.45
CA GLY A 210 0.62 -2.13 11.89
C GLY A 210 1.60 -1.19 12.58
#